data_AF-A0A425WHL2-F1
#
_entry.id   AF-A0A425WHL2-F1
#
_cell.length_a   1.000
_cell.length_b   1.000
_cell.length_c   1.000
_cell.angle_alpha   90.00
_cell.angle_beta   90.00
_cell.angle_gamma   90.00
#
_symmetry.space_group_name_H-M   'P 1'
#
loop_
_entity.id
_entity.type
_entity.pdbx_description
1 polymer ?
#
loop_
_entity_poly.entity_id
_entity_poly.type
_entity_poly.pdbx_seq_one_letter_code
_entity_poly.pdbx_strand_id
1 'polypeptide(L)'
;MLRSSRLHSYDRGHVRQGGNMGEKNQRGSVMDYLSKLGQSLMLPIAALSAVGLLLGVMSALTKDAVIAAVPAFAPTAPVGFVFATIKAVANAVYAQIPVLFAICLALGLARKDKEIAAFAGFVGYYTFIAAGAAMVKSGLFDFSSLDTATVLGVEGAPNMSAFGGILVGCLAAALHDRFIDTKLPVAISFYGGKRSVAIVVFVAMLILGILSPFIWLPLSIAIMAL
;
A
#
# COMPACT_ATOMS: atom_id res chain seq x y z
N MET A 1 0.19 50.13 50.39
CA MET A 1 -1.09 49.45 50.06
C MET A 1 -0.76 48.01 49.65
N LEU A 2 -0.46 47.09 50.56
CA LEU A 2 -1.40 46.25 51.32
C LEU A 2 -2.46 45.57 50.42
N ARG A 3 -2.27 44.29 50.06
CA ARG A 3 -2.92 43.15 50.74
C ARG A 3 -2.55 41.80 50.08
N SER A 4 -1.75 41.00 50.78
CA SER A 4 -1.70 39.55 50.61
C SER A 4 -2.81 38.87 51.42
N SER A 5 -3.00 37.56 51.20
CA SER A 5 -3.46 36.55 52.17
C SER A 5 -4.94 36.14 52.19
N ARG A 6 -5.22 34.93 51.67
CA ARG A 6 -5.69 33.71 52.38
C ARG A 6 -6.27 32.72 51.36
N LEU A 7 -5.59 31.61 51.01
CA LEU A 7 -5.58 30.31 51.69
C LEU A 7 -6.96 29.82 52.14
N HIS A 8 -7.50 28.81 51.45
CA HIS A 8 -8.19 27.71 52.13
C HIS A 8 -7.98 26.38 51.41
N SER A 9 -7.06 25.63 51.99
CA SER A 9 -6.91 24.19 52.02
C SER A 9 -8.19 23.36 51.90
N TYR A 10 -8.17 22.34 51.03
CA TYR A 10 -8.80 21.06 51.31
C TYR A 10 -7.90 19.93 50.81
N ASP A 11 -7.11 19.42 51.73
CA ASP A 11 -6.46 18.12 51.66
C ASP A 11 -7.45 17.07 52.18
N ARG A 12 -7.64 15.98 51.42
CA ARG A 12 -7.87 14.65 51.98
C ARG A 12 -7.65 13.55 50.94
N GLY A 13 -6.53 12.84 51.13
CA GLY A 13 -6.61 11.41 51.46
C GLY A 13 -6.81 10.42 50.30
N HIS A 14 -5.67 9.92 49.82
CA HIS A 14 -5.37 8.53 49.45
C HIS A 14 -6.55 7.53 49.27
N VAL A 15 -6.69 7.02 48.04
CA VAL A 15 -6.99 5.59 47.84
C VAL A 15 -5.96 5.03 46.87
N ARG A 16 -5.20 4.06 47.38
CA ARG A 16 -4.29 3.19 46.63
C ARG A 16 -5.06 2.45 45.55
N GLN A 17 -4.58 2.50 44.31
CA GLN A 17 -4.60 1.34 43.42
C GLN A 17 -3.28 1.29 42.64
N GLY A 18 -2.29 0.64 43.26
CA GLY A 18 -1.30 -0.08 42.50
C GLY A 18 -2.01 -1.29 41.88
N GLY A 19 -2.00 -1.37 40.56
CA GLY A 19 -2.67 -2.46 39.85
C GLY A 19 -2.71 -2.21 38.35
N ASN A 20 -1.72 -2.76 37.65
CA ASN A 20 -1.71 -3.02 36.21
C ASN A 20 -1.36 -1.85 35.26
N MET A 21 -0.14 -1.30 35.37
CA MET A 21 0.47 -0.42 34.35
C MET A 21 1.18 -1.19 33.20
N GLY A 22 1.19 -2.53 33.23
CA GLY A 22 1.93 -3.33 32.24
C GLY A 22 1.13 -3.68 30.98
N GLU A 23 -0.17 -3.96 31.10
CA GLU A 23 -0.94 -4.57 30.00
C GLU A 23 -1.84 -3.60 29.21
N LYS A 24 -2.23 -2.45 29.78
CA LYS A 24 -3.09 -1.46 29.10
C LYS A 24 -2.37 -0.63 28.02
N ASN A 25 -1.04 -0.48 28.11
CA ASN A 25 -0.29 0.40 27.21
C ASN A 25 -0.05 -0.22 25.81
N GLN A 26 0.08 -1.54 25.72
CA GLN A 26 0.33 -2.22 24.43
C GLN A 26 -0.95 -2.41 23.59
N ARG A 27 -2.11 -2.69 24.23
CA ARG A 27 -3.39 -2.84 23.53
C ARG A 27 -3.86 -1.55 22.86
N GLY A 28 -3.61 -0.39 23.49
CA GLY A 28 -3.89 0.91 22.88
C GLY A 28 -3.07 1.15 21.61
N SER A 29 -1.77 0.82 21.65
CA SER A 29 -0.91 1.04 20.49
C SER A 29 -1.27 0.18 19.28
N VAL A 30 -1.52 -1.13 19.47
CA VAL A 30 -1.91 -2.01 18.35
C VAL A 30 -3.28 -1.62 17.79
N MET A 31 -4.25 -1.31 18.65
CA MET A 31 -5.57 -0.84 18.23
C MET A 31 -5.47 0.48 17.43
N ASP A 32 -4.61 1.41 17.85
CA ASP A 32 -4.37 2.67 17.15
C ASP A 32 -3.73 2.45 15.77
N TYR A 33 -2.78 1.52 15.66
CA TYR A 33 -2.19 1.16 14.36
C TYR A 33 -3.22 0.51 13.43
N LEU A 34 -4.03 -0.43 13.92
CA LEU A 34 -5.09 -1.06 13.13
C LEU A 34 -6.17 -0.04 12.71
N SER A 35 -6.49 0.92 13.58
CA SER A 35 -7.43 2.00 13.27
C SER A 35 -6.89 2.92 12.17
N LYS A 36 -5.61 3.32 12.26
CA LYS A 36 -4.94 4.12 11.23
C LYS A 36 -4.79 3.37 9.91
N LEU A 37 -4.50 2.08 9.97
CA LEU A 37 -4.52 1.19 8.80
C LEU A 37 -5.89 1.22 8.13
N GLY A 38 -6.96 0.95 8.88
CA GLY A 38 -8.33 1.00 8.37
C GLY A 38 -8.68 2.35 7.74
N GLN A 39 -8.31 3.45 8.39
CA GLN A 39 -8.53 4.80 7.86
C GLN A 39 -7.75 5.06 6.56
N SER A 40 -6.50 4.60 6.47
CA SER A 40 -5.67 4.77 5.28
C SER A 40 -6.14 3.96 4.07
N LEU A 41 -6.83 2.83 4.30
CA LEU A 41 -7.42 2.01 3.25
C LEU A 41 -8.69 2.62 2.66
N MET A 42 -9.34 3.57 3.34
CA MET A 42 -10.57 4.19 2.84
C MET A 42 -10.36 4.93 1.51
N LEU A 43 -9.21 5.61 1.34
CA LEU A 43 -8.91 6.39 0.15
C LEU A 43 -8.80 5.51 -1.12
N PRO A 44 -8.00 4.42 -1.13
CA PRO A 44 -8.01 3.44 -2.20
C PRO A 44 -9.38 2.83 -2.45
N ILE A 45 -10.05 2.35 -1.40
CA ILE A 45 -11.29 1.58 -1.55
C ILE A 45 -12.38 2.41 -2.23
N ALA A 46 -12.51 3.69 -1.85
CA ALA A 46 -13.46 4.59 -2.49
C ALA A 46 -13.14 4.80 -3.98
N ALA A 47 -11.88 5.04 -4.32
CA ALA A 47 -11.45 5.22 -5.71
C ALA A 47 -11.63 3.94 -6.54
N LEU A 48 -11.27 2.79 -5.97
CA LEU A 48 -11.39 1.49 -6.63
C LEU A 48 -12.84 1.06 -6.84
N SER A 49 -13.73 1.40 -5.90
CA SER A 49 -15.17 1.19 -6.08
C SER A 49 -15.70 1.95 -7.29
N ALA A 50 -15.34 3.23 -7.44
CA ALA A 50 -15.75 4.04 -8.58
C ALA A 50 -15.22 3.48 -9.91
N VAL A 51 -13.94 3.08 -9.97
CA VAL A 51 -13.34 2.47 -11.16
C VAL A 51 -13.98 1.11 -11.48
N GLY A 52 -14.24 0.29 -10.46
CA GLY A 52 -14.87 -1.03 -10.62
C GLY A 52 -16.31 -0.92 -11.15
N LEU A 53 -17.10 0.01 -10.63
CA LEU A 53 -18.46 0.29 -11.13
C LEU A 53 -18.42 0.75 -12.58
N LEU A 54 -17.54 1.69 -12.92
CA LEU A 54 -17.38 2.16 -14.29
C LEU A 54 -16.98 1.02 -15.24
N LEU A 55 -16.00 0.21 -14.85
CA LEU A 55 -15.55 -0.95 -15.62
C LEU A 55 -16.68 -1.97 -15.82
N GLY A 56 -17.51 -2.20 -14.79
CA GLY A 56 -18.66 -3.08 -14.85
C GLY A 56 -19.72 -2.59 -15.83
N VAL A 57 -20.11 -1.31 -15.75
CA VAL A 57 -21.08 -0.70 -16.68
C VAL A 57 -20.56 -0.75 -18.12
N MET A 58 -19.32 -0.35 -18.36
CA MET A 58 -18.74 -0.37 -19.70
C MET A 58 -18.54 -1.79 -20.23
N SER A 59 -18.26 -2.76 -19.36
CA SER A 59 -18.18 -4.18 -19.74
C SER A 59 -19.54 -4.76 -20.10
N ALA A 60 -20.62 -4.34 -19.45
CA ALA A 60 -21.98 -4.73 -19.80
C ALA A 60 -22.42 -4.15 -21.15
N LEU A 61 -22.10 -2.88 -21.41
CA LEU A 61 -22.45 -2.19 -22.66
C LEU A 61 -21.67 -2.70 -23.88
N THR A 62 -20.47 -3.26 -23.67
CA THR A 62 -19.60 -3.81 -24.74
C THR A 62 -19.80 -5.31 -24.97
N LYS A 63 -20.84 -5.92 -24.39
CA LYS A 63 -21.13 -7.36 -24.55
C LYS A 63 -21.78 -7.64 -25.91
N ASP A 64 -21.46 -8.79 -26.51
CA ASP A 64 -21.97 -9.17 -27.84
C ASP A 64 -23.49 -9.14 -27.94
N ALA A 65 -24.20 -9.53 -26.87
CA ALA A 65 -25.67 -9.48 -26.82
C ALA A 65 -26.23 -8.05 -26.92
N VAL A 66 -25.53 -7.06 -26.37
CA VAL A 66 -25.94 -5.64 -26.41
C VAL A 66 -25.59 -5.02 -27.75
N ILE A 67 -24.43 -5.40 -28.30
CA ILE A 67 -24.00 -4.99 -29.64
C ILE A 67 -24.95 -5.55 -30.72
N ALA A 68 -25.45 -6.77 -30.54
CA ALA A 68 -26.44 -7.37 -31.43
C ALA A 68 -27.80 -6.64 -31.38
N ALA A 69 -28.19 -6.12 -30.21
CA ALA A 69 -29.41 -5.33 -30.04
C ALA A 69 -29.26 -3.87 -30.51
N VAL A 70 -28.07 -3.29 -30.37
CA VAL A 70 -27.75 -1.91 -30.76
C VAL A 70 -26.41 -1.90 -31.51
N PRO A 71 -26.42 -2.02 -32.85
CA PRO A 71 -25.21 -2.07 -33.67
C PRO A 71 -24.33 -0.81 -33.55
N ALA A 72 -24.90 0.32 -33.11
CA ALA A 72 -24.16 1.56 -32.83
C ALA A 72 -23.19 1.44 -31.63
N PHE A 73 -23.31 0.40 -30.80
CA PHE A 73 -22.39 0.13 -29.69
C PHE A 73 -21.28 -0.85 -30.08
N ALA A 74 -21.24 -1.30 -31.34
CA ALA A 74 -20.11 -2.06 -31.85
C ALA A 74 -18.80 -1.25 -31.72
N PRO A 75 -17.65 -1.89 -31.44
CA PRO A 75 -16.36 -1.20 -31.33
C PRO A 75 -15.96 -0.43 -32.59
N THR A 76 -16.53 -0.79 -33.73
CA THR A 76 -16.33 -0.16 -35.04
C THR A 76 -17.15 1.11 -35.24
N ALA A 77 -18.18 1.34 -34.42
CA ALA A 77 -18.99 2.55 -34.44
C ALA A 77 -18.40 3.62 -33.51
N PRO A 78 -18.59 4.93 -33.78
CA PRO A 78 -18.00 6.01 -32.97
C PRO A 78 -18.35 5.91 -31.48
N VAL A 79 -19.59 5.51 -31.15
CA VAL A 79 -20.06 5.37 -29.76
C VAL A 79 -19.47 4.14 -29.08
N GLY A 80 -19.44 2.99 -29.76
CA GLY A 80 -18.80 1.78 -29.21
C GLY A 80 -17.29 1.91 -29.07
N PHE A 81 -16.62 2.65 -29.96
CA PHE A 81 -15.20 2.99 -29.80
C PHE A 81 -14.95 3.78 -28.51
N VAL A 82 -15.79 4.76 -28.19
CA VAL A 82 -15.70 5.53 -26.94
C VAL A 82 -15.88 4.60 -25.74
N PHE A 83 -16.89 3.72 -25.73
CA PHE A 83 -17.09 2.77 -24.62
C PHE A 83 -15.94 1.78 -24.47
N ALA A 84 -15.41 1.25 -25.57
CA ALA A 84 -14.25 0.37 -25.57
C ALA A 84 -13.00 1.10 -25.02
N THR A 85 -12.82 2.36 -25.39
CA THR A 85 -11.72 3.20 -24.90
C THR A 85 -11.85 3.46 -23.40
N ILE A 86 -13.05 3.83 -22.91
CA ILE A 86 -13.29 4.03 -21.47
C ILE A 86 -13.06 2.73 -20.70
N LYS A 87 -13.53 1.59 -21.22
CA LYS A 87 -13.28 0.27 -20.64
C LYS A 87 -11.79 -0.05 -20.54
N ALA A 88 -11.03 0.22 -21.61
CA ALA A 88 -9.58 -0.02 -21.65
C ALA A 88 -8.84 0.84 -20.62
N VAL A 89 -9.19 2.13 -20.50
CA VAL A 89 -8.61 3.05 -19.50
C VAL A 89 -8.95 2.60 -18.08
N ALA A 90 -10.21 2.24 -17.82
CA ALA A 90 -10.65 1.76 -16.51
C ALA A 90 -9.90 0.47 -16.13
N ASN A 91 -9.70 -0.46 -17.07
CA ASN A 91 -8.93 -1.68 -16.85
C ASN A 91 -7.45 -1.39 -16.58
N ALA A 92 -6.85 -0.43 -17.27
CA ALA A 92 -5.46 -0.03 -17.05
C ALA A 92 -5.25 0.51 -15.62
N VAL A 93 -6.17 1.33 -15.11
CA VAL A 93 -6.14 1.83 -13.72
C VAL A 93 -6.39 0.69 -12.73
N TYR A 94 -7.35 -0.20 -13.01
CA TYR A 94 -7.65 -1.36 -12.18
C TYR A 94 -6.46 -2.32 -12.05
N ALA A 95 -5.69 -2.52 -13.12
CA ALA A 95 -4.47 -3.33 -13.07
C ALA A 95 -3.39 -2.74 -12.13
N GLN A 96 -3.42 -1.44 -11.83
CA GLN A 96 -2.49 -0.77 -10.92
C GLN A 96 -3.01 -0.64 -9.48
N ILE A 97 -4.09 -1.34 -9.12
CA ILE A 97 -4.60 -1.45 -7.73
C ILE A 97 -3.49 -1.62 -6.69
N PRO A 98 -2.53 -2.54 -6.87
CA PRO A 98 -1.51 -2.80 -5.84
C PRO A 98 -0.65 -1.57 -5.54
N VAL A 99 -0.29 -0.81 -6.59
CA VAL A 99 0.50 0.42 -6.49
C VAL A 99 -0.26 1.47 -5.70
N LEU A 100 -1.56 1.64 -5.99
CA LEU A 100 -2.42 2.58 -5.29
C LEU A 100 -2.52 2.25 -3.79
N PHE A 101 -2.66 0.97 -3.45
CA PHE A 101 -2.63 0.54 -2.06
C PHE A 101 -1.30 0.85 -1.37
N ALA A 102 -0.17 0.59 -2.03
CA ALA A 102 1.15 0.88 -1.47
C ALA A 102 1.33 2.37 -1.15
N ILE A 103 0.93 3.25 -2.07
CA ILE A 103 1.02 4.71 -1.90
C ILE A 103 0.11 5.18 -0.76
N CYS A 104 -1.16 4.81 -0.78
CA CYS A 104 -2.14 5.32 0.18
C CYS A 104 -1.90 4.80 1.59
N LEU A 105 -1.44 3.56 1.75
CA LEU A 105 -1.04 3.04 3.06
C LEU A 105 0.20 3.74 3.58
N ALA A 106 1.22 3.91 2.74
CA ALA A 106 2.42 4.64 3.15
C ALA A 106 2.08 6.07 3.58
N LEU A 107 1.22 6.75 2.83
CA LEU A 107 0.73 8.10 3.13
C LEU A 107 -0.11 8.15 4.42
N GLY A 108 -1.01 7.19 4.62
CA GLY A 108 -1.96 7.21 5.73
C GLY A 108 -1.37 6.73 7.07
N LEU A 109 -0.35 5.88 7.03
CA LEU A 109 0.34 5.38 8.22
C LEU A 109 1.47 6.31 8.69
N ALA A 110 2.07 7.08 7.77
CA ALA A 110 3.19 7.95 8.10
C ALA A 110 2.82 9.05 9.11
N ARG A 111 3.67 9.21 10.13
CA ARG A 111 3.48 10.20 11.19
C ARG A 111 3.97 11.59 10.81
N LYS A 112 5.05 11.66 10.03
CA LYS A 112 5.71 12.88 9.57
C LYS A 112 5.85 12.83 8.06
N ASP A 113 6.06 13.98 7.42
CA ASP A 113 6.39 14.13 5.99
C ASP A 113 5.65 13.11 5.07
N LYS A 114 4.31 13.08 5.17
CA LYS A 114 3.47 12.06 4.52
C LYS A 114 3.69 11.92 3.02
N GLU A 115 4.09 13.01 2.36
CA GLU A 115 4.40 13.03 0.93
C GLU A 115 5.66 12.22 0.60
N ILE A 116 6.65 12.24 1.49
CA ILE A 116 7.90 11.48 1.34
C ILE A 116 7.63 10.00 1.58
N ALA A 117 6.75 9.68 2.54
CA ALA A 117 6.29 8.32 2.74
C ALA A 117 5.52 7.79 1.53
N ALA A 118 4.62 8.58 0.94
CA ALA A 118 3.89 8.22 -0.27
C ALA A 118 4.82 7.93 -1.45
N PHE A 119 5.82 8.81 -1.65
CA PHE A 119 6.85 8.62 -2.67
C PHE A 119 7.69 7.35 -2.40
N ALA A 120 8.10 7.13 -1.15
CA ALA A 120 8.82 5.93 -0.75
C ALA A 120 7.98 4.65 -0.95
N GLY A 121 6.67 4.70 -0.71
CA GLY A 121 5.73 3.61 -0.98
C GLY A 121 5.66 3.26 -2.47
N PHE A 122 5.59 4.27 -3.35
CA PHE A 122 5.63 4.06 -4.80
C PHE A 122 6.97 3.45 -5.26
N VAL A 123 8.09 4.06 -4.88
CA VAL A 123 9.43 3.59 -5.26
C VAL A 123 9.70 2.19 -4.69
N GLY A 124 9.27 1.95 -3.45
CA GLY A 124 9.37 0.66 -2.79
C GLY A 124 8.59 -0.43 -3.53
N TYR A 125 7.35 -0.14 -3.95
CA TYR A 125 6.55 -1.09 -4.71
C TYR A 125 7.15 -1.36 -6.10
N TYR A 126 7.64 -0.33 -6.79
CA TYR A 126 8.31 -0.50 -8.07
C TYR A 126 9.59 -1.36 -7.95
N THR A 127 10.37 -1.15 -6.88
CA THR A 127 11.56 -1.95 -6.60
C THR A 127 11.20 -3.40 -6.26
N PHE A 128 10.14 -3.60 -5.49
CA PHE A 128 9.63 -4.90 -5.12
C PHE A 128 9.23 -5.74 -6.34
N ILE A 129 8.43 -5.18 -7.27
CA ILE A 129 8.03 -5.88 -8.49
C ILE A 129 9.22 -6.14 -9.42
N ALA A 130 10.14 -5.19 -9.54
CA ALA A 130 11.33 -5.32 -10.40
C ALA A 130 12.27 -6.42 -9.88
N ALA A 131 12.49 -6.47 -8.56
CA ALA A 131 13.31 -7.50 -7.92
C ALA A 131 12.67 -8.88 -8.03
N GLY A 132 11.35 -9.00 -7.82
CA GLY A 132 10.62 -10.24 -8.01
C GLY A 132 10.69 -10.74 -9.46
N ALA A 133 10.46 -9.87 -10.43
CA ALA A 133 10.56 -10.21 -11.85
C ALA A 133 11.98 -10.60 -12.28
N ALA A 134 13.00 -9.90 -11.78
CA ALA A 134 14.39 -10.25 -12.03
C ALA A 134 14.74 -11.64 -11.47
N MET A 135 14.21 -11.98 -10.29
CA MET A 135 14.41 -13.29 -9.68
C MET A 135 13.71 -14.40 -10.48
N VAL A 136 12.47 -14.18 -10.92
CA VAL A 136 11.72 -15.14 -11.76
C VAL A 136 12.42 -15.33 -13.11
N LYS A 137 12.88 -14.25 -13.76
CA LYS A 137 13.59 -14.31 -15.05
C LYS A 137 15.01 -14.87 -14.96
N SER A 138 15.60 -14.95 -13.76
CA SER A 138 16.95 -15.48 -13.57
C SER A 138 17.10 -16.96 -13.98
N GLY A 139 15.99 -17.71 -14.02
CA GLY A 139 15.98 -19.14 -14.38
C GLY A 139 16.71 -20.04 -13.38
N LEU A 140 17.15 -19.50 -12.24
CA LEU A 140 17.88 -20.25 -11.19
C LEU A 140 16.96 -21.23 -10.43
N PHE A 141 15.65 -20.95 -10.41
CA PHE A 141 14.64 -21.75 -9.74
C PHE A 141 13.40 -21.86 -10.64
N ASP A 142 12.68 -22.99 -10.55
CA ASP A 142 11.47 -23.21 -11.33
C ASP A 142 10.29 -22.47 -10.70
N PHE A 143 9.90 -21.37 -11.35
CA PHE A 143 8.70 -20.59 -11.03
C PHE A 143 7.66 -20.67 -12.15
N SER A 144 7.72 -21.67 -13.03
CA SER A 144 6.80 -21.76 -14.19
C SER A 144 5.33 -21.92 -13.82
N SER A 145 5.03 -22.41 -12.62
CA SER A 145 3.65 -22.49 -12.09
C SER A 145 3.20 -21.24 -11.33
N LEU A 146 4.03 -20.20 -11.27
CA LEU A 146 3.70 -18.96 -10.56
C LEU A 146 2.84 -18.06 -11.45
N ASP A 147 1.71 -17.60 -10.91
CA ASP A 147 0.91 -16.59 -11.60
C ASP A 147 1.69 -15.26 -11.62
N THR A 148 2.05 -14.80 -12.82
CA THR A 148 2.79 -13.56 -13.04
C THR A 148 1.94 -12.56 -13.80
N ALA A 149 2.11 -11.27 -13.53
CA ALA A 149 1.49 -10.22 -14.33
C ALA A 149 2.47 -9.10 -14.58
N THR A 150 2.03 -8.27 -15.50
CA THR A 150 2.70 -7.06 -15.91
C THR A 150 2.14 -5.90 -15.10
N VAL A 151 2.94 -5.38 -14.18
CA VAL A 151 2.61 -4.20 -13.37
C VAL A 151 3.60 -3.10 -13.70
N LEU A 152 3.13 -1.90 -14.03
CA LEU A 152 3.97 -0.76 -14.44
C LEU A 152 5.04 -1.09 -15.52
N GLY A 153 4.72 -1.97 -16.47
CA GLY A 153 5.64 -2.39 -17.54
C GLY A 153 6.70 -3.43 -17.12
N VAL A 154 6.68 -3.89 -15.86
CA VAL A 154 7.53 -4.98 -15.38
C VAL A 154 6.80 -6.30 -15.58
N GLU A 155 7.23 -7.08 -16.57
CA GLU A 155 6.70 -8.41 -16.86
C GLU A 155 7.36 -9.48 -16.00
N GLY A 156 6.59 -10.46 -15.52
CA GLY A 156 7.09 -11.62 -14.78
C GLY A 156 7.14 -11.43 -13.26
N ALA A 157 6.52 -10.37 -12.72
CA ALA A 157 6.43 -10.17 -11.28
C ALA A 157 5.33 -11.07 -10.67
N PRO A 158 5.51 -11.59 -9.44
CA PRO A 158 4.49 -12.36 -8.74
C PRO A 158 3.16 -11.61 -8.58
N ASN A 159 2.04 -12.25 -8.93
CA ASN A 159 0.70 -11.68 -8.80
C ASN A 159 0.18 -11.70 -7.38
N MET A 160 0.64 -10.75 -6.58
CA MET A 160 0.14 -10.55 -5.22
C MET A 160 -1.10 -9.67 -5.13
N SER A 161 -1.63 -9.18 -6.26
CA SER A 161 -2.79 -8.26 -6.32
C SER A 161 -2.71 -7.17 -5.23
N ALA A 162 -3.83 -6.84 -4.55
CA ALA A 162 -3.82 -5.83 -3.49
C ALA A 162 -2.93 -6.19 -2.29
N PHE A 163 -2.69 -7.48 -2.01
CA PHE A 163 -1.90 -7.92 -0.87
C PHE A 163 -0.44 -7.47 -0.95
N GLY A 164 0.18 -7.56 -2.14
CA GLY A 164 1.54 -7.07 -2.35
C GLY A 164 1.66 -5.57 -2.11
N GLY A 165 0.66 -4.81 -2.55
CA GLY A 165 0.55 -3.38 -2.26
C GLY A 165 0.43 -3.07 -0.77
N ILE A 166 -0.40 -3.85 -0.06
CA ILE A 166 -0.61 -3.68 1.38
C ILE A 166 0.67 -3.93 2.18
N LEU A 167 1.35 -5.04 1.90
CA LEU A 167 2.61 -5.39 2.55
C LEU A 167 3.67 -4.30 2.34
N VAL A 168 3.88 -3.89 1.09
CA VAL A 168 4.88 -2.89 0.74
C VAL A 168 4.53 -1.54 1.35
N GLY A 169 3.27 -1.11 1.32
CA GLY A 169 2.83 0.15 1.90
C GLY A 169 3.03 0.22 3.42
N CYS A 170 2.69 -0.88 4.13
CA CYS A 170 2.89 -0.97 5.58
C CYS A 170 4.38 -0.95 5.95
N LEU A 171 5.21 -1.70 5.23
CA LEU A 171 6.64 -1.75 5.49
C LEU A 171 7.33 -0.43 5.13
N ALA A 172 6.94 0.21 4.03
CA ALA A 172 7.42 1.53 3.64
C ALA A 172 7.10 2.59 4.72
N ALA A 173 5.88 2.57 5.28
CA ALA A 173 5.51 3.45 6.39
C ALA A 173 6.36 3.18 7.65
N ALA A 174 6.55 1.91 8.01
CA ALA A 174 7.33 1.52 9.17
C ALA A 174 8.81 1.93 9.05
N LEU A 175 9.40 1.77 7.86
CA LEU A 175 10.75 2.23 7.58
C LEU A 175 10.83 3.75 7.56
N HIS A 176 9.85 4.43 6.97
CA HIS A 176 9.77 5.89 6.97
C HIS A 176 9.77 6.45 8.39
N ASP A 177 8.87 5.99 9.26
CA ASP A 177 8.79 6.46 10.65
C ASP A 177 10.06 6.18 11.47
N ARG A 178 10.81 5.12 11.14
CA ARG A 178 12.06 4.77 11.82
C ARG A 178 13.26 5.58 11.34
N PHE A 179 13.37 5.84 10.03
CA PHE A 179 14.58 6.39 9.43
C PHE A 179 14.52 7.90 9.14
N ILE A 180 13.33 8.53 9.21
CA ILE A 180 13.14 9.95 8.91
C ILE A 180 14.01 10.91 9.74
N ASP A 181 14.25 10.62 11.01
CA ASP A 181 15.05 11.47 11.92
C ASP A 181 16.51 10.97 12.09
N THR A 182 16.95 10.00 11.30
CA THR A 182 18.29 9.42 11.45
C THR A 182 19.36 10.41 10.97
N LYS A 183 20.23 10.83 11.90
CA LYS A 183 21.40 11.68 11.62
C LYS A 183 22.60 10.79 11.30
N LEU A 184 23.09 10.87 10.08
CA LEU A 184 24.28 10.14 9.62
C LEU A 184 25.56 10.97 9.88
N PRO A 185 26.71 10.32 10.14
CA PRO A 185 27.99 10.98 10.39
C PRO A 185 28.45 11.83 9.19
N VAL A 186 29.30 12.82 9.45
CA VAL A 186 29.62 13.96 8.55
C VAL A 186 29.96 13.56 7.11
N ALA A 187 30.61 12.40 6.89
CA ALA A 187 31.00 11.88 5.57
C ALA A 187 29.84 11.47 4.64
N ILE A 188 28.67 11.11 5.20
CA ILE A 188 27.46 10.69 4.45
C ILE A 188 26.23 11.54 4.83
N SER A 189 26.45 12.68 5.48
CA SER A 189 25.40 13.59 5.97
C SER A 189 24.47 14.12 4.86
N PHE A 190 24.91 14.10 3.59
CA PHE A 190 24.08 14.47 2.43
C PHE A 190 22.86 13.56 2.24
N TYR A 191 22.96 12.30 2.67
CA TYR A 191 21.87 11.32 2.63
C TYR A 191 21.07 11.26 3.93
N GLY A 192 21.42 12.06 4.95
CA GLY A 192 20.74 12.07 6.25
C GLY A 192 19.30 12.60 6.19
N GLY A 193 18.50 12.22 7.19
CA GLY A 193 17.12 12.68 7.34
C GLY A 193 16.19 12.17 6.24
N LYS A 194 15.38 13.06 5.67
CA LYS A 194 14.30 12.76 4.72
C LYS A 194 14.71 11.97 3.46
N ARG A 195 15.95 12.16 2.98
CA ARG A 195 16.47 11.49 1.77
C ARG A 195 16.92 10.06 2.03
N SER A 196 17.32 9.74 3.27
CA SER A 196 17.74 8.38 3.66
C SER A 196 16.61 7.38 3.49
N VAL A 197 15.36 7.82 3.70
CA VAL A 197 14.18 6.96 3.70
C VAL A 197 14.02 6.22 2.37
N ALA A 198 14.15 6.92 1.24
CA ALA A 198 14.02 6.31 -0.08
C ALA A 198 15.08 5.23 -0.31
N ILE A 199 16.32 5.45 0.15
CA ILE A 199 17.43 4.49 0.00
C ILE A 199 17.18 3.25 0.85
N VAL A 200 16.78 3.43 2.11
CA VAL A 200 16.50 2.31 3.02
C VAL A 200 15.31 1.49 2.51
N VAL A 201 14.25 2.16 2.04
CA VAL A 201 13.09 1.49 1.45
C VAL A 201 13.49 0.72 0.19
N PHE A 202 14.31 1.30 -0.69
CA PHE A 202 14.82 0.61 -1.87
C PHE A 202 15.54 -0.69 -1.51
N VAL A 203 16.51 -0.65 -0.59
CA VAL A 203 17.28 -1.83 -0.19
C VAL A 203 16.40 -2.88 0.49
N ALA A 204 15.49 -2.45 1.37
CA ALA A 204 14.58 -3.37 2.06
C ALA A 204 13.62 -4.06 1.06
N MET A 205 13.06 -3.31 0.11
CA MET A 205 12.12 -3.84 -0.89
C MET A 205 12.82 -4.68 -1.95
N LEU A 206 14.10 -4.44 -2.23
CA LEU A 206 14.91 -5.29 -3.08
C LEU A 206 15.05 -6.68 -2.46
N ILE A 207 15.42 -6.76 -1.18
CA ILE A 207 15.55 -8.04 -0.46
C ILE A 207 14.19 -8.74 -0.40
N LEU A 208 13.14 -8.00 -0.01
CA LEU A 208 11.79 -8.56 0.10
C LEU A 208 11.26 -9.02 -1.26
N GLY A 209 11.53 -8.28 -2.34
CA GLY A 209 11.16 -8.63 -3.71
C GLY A 209 11.83 -9.91 -4.19
N ILE A 210 13.11 -10.12 -3.89
CA ILE A 210 13.83 -11.37 -4.20
C ILE A 210 13.25 -12.56 -3.43
N LEU A 211 12.84 -12.36 -2.17
CA LEU A 211 12.26 -13.42 -1.34
C LEU A 211 10.79 -13.71 -1.69
N SER A 212 10.09 -12.76 -2.32
CA SER A 212 8.65 -12.85 -2.56
C SER A 212 8.19 -14.04 -3.41
N PRO A 213 8.89 -14.47 -4.49
CA PRO A 213 8.47 -15.62 -5.30
C PRO A 213 8.52 -16.93 -4.51
N PHE A 214 9.46 -17.08 -3.58
CA PHE A 214 9.58 -18.29 -2.74
C PHE A 214 8.42 -18.44 -1.77
N ILE A 215 7.90 -17.34 -1.25
CA ILE A 215 6.75 -17.33 -0.33
C ILE A 215 5.44 -17.44 -1.13
N TRP A 216 5.39 -16.81 -2.31
CA TRP A 216 4.17 -16.77 -3.12
C TRP A 216 3.88 -18.07 -3.85
N LEU A 217 4.88 -18.81 -4.32
CA LEU A 217 4.71 -20.09 -5.01
C LEU A 217 3.87 -21.11 -4.21
N PRO A 218 4.19 -21.45 -2.94
CA PRO A 218 3.38 -22.40 -2.18
C PRO A 218 1.98 -21.86 -1.89
N LEU A 219 1.84 -20.55 -1.69
CA LEU A 219 0.53 -19.93 -1.45
C LEU A 219 -0.36 -20.00 -2.69
N SER A 220 0.21 -19.73 -3.87
CA SER A 220 -0.49 -19.77 -5.14
C SER A 220 -0.97 -21.18 -5.46
N ILE A 221 -0.12 -22.20 -5.23
CA ILE A 221 -0.50 -23.60 -5.38
C ILE A 221 -1.63 -23.98 -4.40
N ALA A 222 -1.55 -23.52 -3.15
CA ALA A 222 -2.59 -23.79 -2.15
C ALA A 222 -3.94 -23.16 -2.53
N ILE A 223 -3.94 -21.96 -3.11
CA ILE A 223 -5.16 -21.29 -3.60
C ILE A 223 -5.73 -22.01 -4.81
N MET A 224 -4.90 -22.43 -5.77
CA MET A 224 -5.35 -23.16 -6.95
C MET A 224 -5.89 -24.56 -6.63
N ALA A 225 -5.50 -25.13 -5.48
CA ALA A 225 -5.98 -26.43 -5.02
C ALA A 225 -7.35 -26.39 -4.33
N LEU A 226 -7.89 -25.19 -4.02
CA LEU A 226 -9.20 -24.97 -3.39
C LEU A 226 -10.27 -24.68 -4.44
#